data_AF-A0A7M5V2H6-F1
#
_entry.id   AF-A0A7M5V2H6-F1
#
_cell.length_a   1.000
_cell.length_b   1.000
_cell.length_c   1.000
_cell.angle_alpha   90.00
_cell.angle_beta   90.00
_cell.angle_gamma   90.00
#
_symmetry.space_group_name_H-M   'P 1'
#
loop_
_entity.id
_entity.type
_entity.pdbx_description
1 polymer ?
#
loop_
_entity_poly.entity_id
_entity_poly.type
_entity_poly.pdbx_seq_one_letter_code
_entity_poly.pdbx_strand_id
1 'polypeptide(L)'
;MILPSESEKEQGDSNSSLSDSFDLLEIEDDDKVSDSGQDSEEEKEEFFAPDKLKPYEVSEFLVKEGIRSRIVLLHIANVRAKTGERDLKAWVLGHSTKFVNELISTTWEMEEAGAILERRKKTRMEILHDAFQGPCADTCIQHEWLRCAVSILQSNSVNVYVFAPAMRNALKNGRGKGNNVLIVGPSTRLAN
;
A
#
# COMPACT_ATOMS: atom_id res chain seq x y z
N MET A 1 -47.41 -31.18 -36.02
CA MET A 1 -47.24 -31.84 -34.70
C MET A 1 -46.83 -30.74 -33.72
N ILE A 2 -47.80 -30.15 -33.01
CA ILE A 2 -48.27 -30.54 -31.66
C ILE A 2 -47.28 -30.06 -30.57
N LEU A 3 -47.61 -28.93 -29.92
CA LEU A 3 -47.47 -28.72 -28.47
C LEU A 3 -48.57 -29.54 -27.76
N PRO A 4 -48.58 -29.86 -26.44
CA PRO A 4 -48.02 -29.09 -25.30
C PRO A 4 -47.52 -29.92 -24.07
N SER A 5 -47.19 -29.21 -22.95
CA SER A 5 -47.50 -29.51 -21.50
C SER A 5 -46.96 -30.81 -20.85
N GLU A 6 -46.59 -30.95 -19.57
CA GLU A 6 -46.80 -30.21 -18.31
C GLU A 6 -45.98 -30.87 -17.16
N SER A 7 -45.77 -30.11 -16.05
CA SER A 7 -45.66 -30.52 -14.61
C SER A 7 -44.56 -31.52 -14.15
N GLU A 8 -43.94 -31.45 -12.97
CA GLU A 8 -44.38 -31.17 -11.57
C GLU A 8 -43.25 -30.42 -10.80
N LYS A 9 -43.47 -29.33 -10.03
CA LYS A 9 -44.05 -29.17 -8.67
C LYS A 9 -43.33 -29.90 -7.53
N GLU A 10 -42.73 -29.12 -6.62
CA GLU A 10 -42.93 -29.10 -5.16
C GLU A 10 -42.15 -27.87 -4.62
N GLN A 11 -42.71 -26.78 -4.09
CA GLN A 11 -43.67 -26.53 -3.00
C GLN A 11 -42.97 -26.34 -1.64
N GLY A 12 -43.20 -25.17 -1.05
CA GLY A 12 -42.60 -24.70 0.20
C GLY A 12 -43.02 -23.26 0.48
N ASP A 13 -44.32 -23.07 0.69
CA ASP A 13 -44.96 -21.79 1.05
C ASP A 13 -44.77 -21.46 2.55
N SER A 14 -44.92 -20.16 2.82
CA SER A 14 -45.60 -19.56 3.99
C SER A 14 -44.73 -18.78 4.99
N ASN A 15 -44.61 -17.48 4.69
CA ASN A 15 -45.07 -16.36 5.53
C ASN A 15 -45.37 -16.61 7.02
N SER A 16 -44.84 -15.74 7.89
CA SER A 16 -45.70 -14.84 8.66
C SER A 16 -44.90 -13.67 9.26
N SER A 17 -45.31 -12.45 8.93
CA SER A 17 -45.03 -11.27 9.75
C SER A 17 -45.69 -11.42 11.12
N LEU A 18 -45.11 -10.80 12.15
CA LEU A 18 -45.88 -10.15 13.22
C LEU A 18 -44.95 -9.21 13.99
N SER A 19 -45.21 -7.92 13.81
CA SER A 19 -45.06 -6.90 14.84
C SER A 19 -45.93 -7.25 16.05
N ASP A 20 -45.41 -7.03 17.26
CA ASP A 20 -46.14 -6.63 18.47
C ASP A 20 -45.05 -6.40 19.54
N SER A 21 -44.78 -5.17 19.99
CA SER A 21 -45.59 -4.41 20.96
C SER A 21 -45.86 -5.25 22.21
N PHE A 22 -45.03 -5.08 23.25
CA PHE A 22 -45.46 -5.44 24.59
C PHE A 22 -45.01 -4.41 25.61
N ASP A 23 -45.99 -4.16 26.47
CA ASP A 23 -46.24 -3.07 27.36
C ASP A 23 -45.41 -3.11 28.65
N LEU A 24 -45.16 -1.91 29.17
CA LEU A 24 -45.49 -1.47 30.53
C LEU A 24 -45.47 -2.55 31.63
N LEU A 25 -44.45 -2.47 32.48
CA LEU A 25 -44.58 -2.79 33.89
C LEU A 25 -44.29 -1.54 34.70
N GLU A 26 -45.37 -0.81 34.97
CA GLU A 26 -45.52 0.03 36.16
C GLU A 26 -45.30 -0.85 37.40
N ILE A 27 -44.34 -0.45 38.23
CA ILE A 27 -44.33 -0.78 39.65
C ILE A 27 -44.23 0.56 40.36
N GLU A 28 -45.39 1.10 40.74
CA GLU A 28 -45.49 2.01 41.86
C GLU A 28 -45.64 1.16 43.12
N ASP A 29 -44.84 1.44 44.15
CA ASP A 29 -45.33 1.53 45.52
C ASP A 29 -44.32 2.30 46.39
N ASP A 30 -44.89 3.28 47.10
CA ASP A 30 -44.36 4.22 48.08
C ASP A 30 -43.53 3.58 49.22
N ASP A 31 -42.50 4.28 49.74
CA ASP A 31 -42.61 5.22 50.88
C ASP A 31 -41.24 5.55 51.55
N LYS A 32 -40.99 6.86 51.71
CA LYS A 32 -40.25 7.60 52.77
C LYS A 32 -38.77 7.36 53.18
N VAL A 33 -37.96 8.37 52.79
CA VAL A 33 -37.11 9.29 53.60
C VAL A 33 -36.13 8.70 54.65
N SER A 34 -34.83 8.97 54.44
CA SER A 34 -33.86 9.36 55.48
C SER A 34 -32.66 10.07 54.87
N ASP A 35 -32.54 11.35 55.18
CA ASP A 35 -31.36 12.21 55.04
C ASP A 35 -30.16 11.66 55.80
N SER A 36 -29.03 11.49 55.13
CA SER A 36 -27.70 11.66 55.73
C SER A 36 -26.66 11.80 54.62
N GLY A 37 -26.16 13.04 54.48
CA GLY A 37 -25.02 13.34 53.63
C GLY A 37 -23.76 12.61 54.09
N GLN A 38 -23.08 12.01 53.12
CA GLN A 38 -21.65 11.75 53.17
C GLN A 38 -21.08 12.13 51.81
N ASP A 39 -20.57 13.36 51.74
CA ASP A 39 -19.60 13.76 50.71
C ASP A 39 -18.32 12.97 50.97
N SER A 40 -18.24 11.78 50.38
CA SER A 40 -16.94 11.16 50.12
C SER A 40 -16.40 11.82 48.86
N GLU A 41 -15.51 12.79 49.05
CA GLU A 41 -14.58 13.24 48.02
C GLU A 41 -13.75 12.02 47.59
N GLU A 42 -14.29 11.26 46.64
CA GLU A 42 -13.48 10.38 45.81
C GLU A 42 -12.54 11.29 45.05
N GLU A 43 -11.29 11.37 45.53
CA GLU A 43 -10.16 11.79 44.72
C GLU A 43 -10.21 10.96 43.44
N LYS A 44 -10.77 11.56 42.38
CA LYS A 44 -10.59 11.07 41.03
C LYS A 44 -9.10 11.14 40.80
N GLU A 45 -8.41 10.02 41.01
CA GLU A 45 -7.15 9.77 40.33
C GLU A 45 -7.48 10.01 38.86
N GLU A 46 -7.07 11.18 38.36
CA GLU A 46 -7.05 11.46 36.95
C GLU A 46 -6.13 10.41 36.37
N PHE A 47 -6.73 9.31 35.90
CA PHE A 47 -6.07 8.29 35.13
C PHE A 47 -5.57 9.04 33.90
N PHE A 48 -4.33 9.52 33.96
CA PHE A 48 -3.65 10.17 32.85
C PHE A 48 -3.72 9.19 31.70
N ALA A 49 -4.68 9.40 30.80
CA ALA A 49 -4.81 8.56 29.64
C ALA A 49 -3.47 8.66 28.91
N PRO A 50 -2.79 7.53 28.63
CA PRO A 50 -1.49 7.58 28.00
C PRO A 50 -1.63 8.39 26.71
N ASP A 51 -0.71 9.35 26.54
CA ASP A 51 -0.72 10.29 25.43
C ASP A 51 -0.89 9.49 24.13
N LYS A 52 -2.00 9.75 23.43
CA LYS A 52 -2.35 8.99 22.24
C LYS A 52 -1.32 9.32 21.17
N LEU A 53 -0.66 8.28 20.65
CA LEU A 53 0.31 8.39 19.56
C LEU A 53 -0.28 9.25 18.44
N LYS A 54 0.41 10.30 18.03
CA LYS A 54 -0.09 11.24 17.03
C LYS A 54 0.20 10.71 15.62
N PRO A 55 -0.59 11.07 14.61
CA PRO A 55 -0.34 10.64 13.23
C PRO A 55 1.06 11.00 12.71
N TYR A 56 1.62 12.15 13.12
CA TYR A 56 2.96 12.56 12.71
C TYR A 56 4.05 11.62 13.29
N GLU A 57 3.92 11.19 14.54
CA GLU A 57 4.87 10.26 15.19
C GLU A 57 4.86 8.91 14.49
N VAL A 58 3.69 8.45 14.08
CA VAL A 58 3.56 7.24 13.25
C VAL A 58 4.21 7.45 11.89
N SER A 59 4.08 8.62 11.26
CA SER A 59 4.73 8.89 9.97
C SER A 59 6.26 8.85 10.06
N GLU A 60 6.85 9.46 11.09
CA GLU A 60 8.30 9.41 11.33
C GLU A 60 8.78 7.97 11.58
N PHE A 61 7.97 7.22 12.33
CA PHE A 61 8.22 5.80 12.57
C PHE A 61 8.19 4.96 11.29
N LEU A 62 7.23 5.20 10.39
CA LEU A 62 7.12 4.51 9.10
C LEU A 62 8.38 4.73 8.24
N VAL A 63 8.89 5.96 8.19
CA VAL A 63 10.11 6.29 7.44
C VAL A 63 11.32 5.60 8.08
N LYS A 64 11.47 5.72 9.40
CA LYS A 64 12.60 5.16 10.14
C LYS A 64 12.74 3.64 9.96
N GLU A 65 11.63 2.91 9.99
CA GLU A 65 11.62 1.45 9.85
C GLU A 65 11.40 0.97 8.40
N GLY A 66 11.26 1.89 7.43
CA GLY A 66 11.04 1.52 6.03
C GLY A 66 9.69 0.84 5.76
N ILE A 67 8.66 1.14 6.55
CA ILE A 67 7.35 0.47 6.46
C ILE A 67 6.51 1.09 5.34
N ARG A 68 6.42 0.38 4.21
CA ARG A 68 5.63 0.80 3.03
C ARG A 68 4.26 0.14 2.91
N SER A 69 3.91 -0.77 3.82
CA SER A 69 2.68 -1.55 3.71
C SER A 69 1.99 -1.74 5.04
N ARG A 70 0.65 -1.67 5.02
CA ARG A 70 -0.19 -1.86 6.20
C ARG A 70 -0.03 -3.25 6.82
N ILE A 71 0.21 -4.30 6.02
CA ILE A 71 0.42 -5.65 6.55
C ILE A 71 1.67 -5.70 7.45
N VAL A 72 2.74 -5.01 7.04
CA VAL A 72 3.99 -4.91 7.78
C VAL A 72 3.79 -4.10 9.05
N LEU A 73 3.06 -2.98 8.96
CA LEU A 73 2.69 -2.17 10.12
C LEU A 73 1.90 -2.99 11.17
N LEU A 74 0.91 -3.75 10.74
CA LEU A 74 0.12 -4.62 11.63
C LEU A 74 0.97 -5.71 12.29
N HIS A 75 1.88 -6.32 11.52
CA HIS A 75 2.79 -7.31 12.06
C HIS A 75 3.65 -6.70 13.17
N ILE A 76 4.26 -5.55 12.91
CA ILE A 76 5.11 -4.84 13.89
C ILE A 76 4.31 -4.43 15.12
N ALA A 77 3.11 -3.87 14.94
CA ALA A 77 2.22 -3.50 16.05
C ALA A 77 1.87 -4.70 16.93
N ASN A 78 1.65 -5.88 16.34
CA ASN A 78 1.36 -7.09 17.10
C ASN A 78 2.60 -7.66 17.81
N VAL A 79 3.78 -7.57 17.18
CA VAL A 79 5.05 -7.97 17.81
C VAL A 79 5.34 -7.08 19.03
N ARG A 80 5.25 -5.75 18.88
CA ARG A 80 5.45 -4.80 19.99
C ARG A 80 4.48 -5.02 21.15
N ALA A 81 3.21 -5.29 20.84
CA ALA A 81 2.21 -5.55 21.87
C ALA A 81 2.49 -6.83 22.68
N LYS A 82 3.18 -7.82 22.11
CA LYS A 82 3.64 -9.01 22.84
C LYS A 82 4.82 -8.69 23.75
N THR A 83 5.65 -7.72 23.39
CA THR A 83 6.80 -7.24 24.19
C THR A 83 6.38 -6.27 25.31
N GLY A 84 5.16 -5.72 25.25
CA GLY A 84 4.59 -4.85 26.28
C GLY A 84 4.21 -3.45 25.77
N GLU A 85 4.73 -3.04 24.63
CA GLU A 85 4.42 -1.76 23.96
C GLU A 85 3.13 -1.89 23.15
N ARG A 86 2.03 -1.37 23.71
CA ARG A 86 0.68 -1.49 23.10
C ARG A 86 0.20 -0.22 22.41
N ASP A 87 0.97 0.86 22.46
CA ASP A 87 0.71 2.17 21.87
C ASP A 87 0.38 2.08 20.37
N LEU A 88 1.26 1.46 19.57
CA LEU A 88 1.10 1.34 18.12
C LEU A 88 -0.09 0.45 17.77
N LYS A 89 -0.31 -0.62 18.53
CA LYS A 89 -1.47 -1.50 18.33
C LYS A 89 -2.77 -0.78 18.65
N ALA A 90 -2.84 -0.05 19.75
CA ALA A 90 -4.00 0.75 20.12
C ALA A 90 -4.27 1.83 19.07
N TRP A 91 -3.23 2.49 18.57
CA TRP A 91 -3.34 3.48 17.50
C TRP A 91 -3.90 2.89 16.20
N VAL A 92 -3.36 1.76 15.72
CA VAL A 92 -3.81 1.15 14.47
C VAL A 92 -5.26 0.65 14.57
N LEU A 93 -5.67 0.15 15.74
CA LEU A 93 -7.05 -0.27 15.99
C LEU A 93 -8.02 0.92 16.12
N GLY A 94 -7.53 2.07 16.60
CA GLY A 94 -8.30 3.30 16.74
C GLY A 94 -8.54 4.06 15.42
N HIS A 95 -7.91 3.64 14.32
CA HIS A 95 -8.03 4.29 13.02
C HIS A 95 -8.59 3.36 11.95
N SER A 96 -9.34 3.93 11.00
CA SER A 96 -9.87 3.17 9.87
C SER A 96 -8.74 2.64 8.97
N THR A 97 -8.97 1.49 8.33
CA THR A 97 -8.05 0.92 7.33
C THR A 97 -7.71 1.93 6.23
N LYS A 98 -8.69 2.72 5.78
CA LYS A 98 -8.51 3.76 4.77
C LYS A 98 -7.53 4.83 5.24
N PHE A 99 -7.76 5.38 6.42
CA PHE A 99 -6.89 6.41 7.01
C PHE A 99 -5.44 5.93 7.15
N VAL A 100 -5.24 4.70 7.65
CA VAL A 100 -3.88 4.14 7.82
C VAL A 100 -3.16 3.98 6.48
N ASN A 101 -3.86 3.53 5.44
CA ASN A 101 -3.28 3.41 4.10
C ASN A 101 -2.95 4.78 3.49
N GLU A 102 -3.83 5.77 3.67
CA GLU A 102 -3.59 7.15 3.21
C GLU A 102 -2.38 7.76 3.92
N LEU A 103 -2.26 7.59 5.25
CA LEU A 103 -1.10 8.06 6.01
C LEU A 103 0.19 7.45 5.47
N ILE A 104 0.23 6.13 5.23
CA ILE A 104 1.40 5.46 4.66
C ILE A 104 1.73 6.05 3.28
N SER A 105 0.74 6.20 2.40
CA SER A 105 0.93 6.75 1.05
C SER A 105 1.50 8.17 1.11
N THR A 106 0.83 9.07 1.83
CA THR A 106 1.24 10.47 1.95
C THR A 106 2.62 10.60 2.59
N THR A 107 2.95 9.78 3.59
CA THR A 107 4.28 9.79 4.22
C THR A 107 5.37 9.50 3.20
N TRP A 108 5.22 8.43 2.39
CA TRP A 108 6.20 8.08 1.37
C TRP A 108 6.21 9.03 0.18
N GLU A 109 5.05 9.58 -0.20
CA GLU A 109 4.98 10.63 -1.21
C GLU A 109 5.74 11.88 -0.78
N MET A 110 5.64 12.28 0.49
CA MET A 110 6.39 13.41 1.04
C MET A 110 7.90 13.12 1.07
N GLU A 111 8.30 11.94 1.53
CA GLU A 111 9.71 11.54 1.61
C GLU A 111 10.36 11.48 0.21
N GLU A 112 9.65 10.94 -0.78
CA GLU A 112 10.16 10.77 -2.14
C GLU A 112 9.96 12.02 -3.02
N ALA A 113 9.15 13.00 -2.61
CA ALA A 113 8.81 14.18 -3.40
C ALA A 113 10.05 14.93 -3.90
N GLY A 114 11.04 15.13 -3.02
CA GLY A 114 12.29 15.80 -3.37
C GLY A 114 13.04 15.05 -4.47
N ALA A 115 13.20 13.74 -4.32
CA ALA A 115 13.87 12.90 -5.31
C ALA A 115 13.13 12.87 -6.65
N ILE A 116 11.79 12.80 -6.62
CA ILE A 116 10.96 12.83 -7.83
C ILE A 116 11.10 14.18 -8.55
N LEU A 117 11.11 15.29 -7.80
CA LEU A 117 11.25 16.63 -8.35
C LEU A 117 12.62 16.82 -9.01
N GLU A 118 13.70 16.41 -8.35
CA GLU A 118 15.04 16.43 -8.93
C GLU A 118 15.13 15.53 -10.17
N ARG A 119 14.51 14.35 -10.12
CA ARG A 119 14.47 13.43 -11.26
C ARG A 119 13.74 14.01 -12.47
N ARG A 120 12.72 14.84 -12.27
CA ARG A 120 11.94 15.50 -13.33
C ARG A 120 12.70 16.64 -14.01
N LYS A 121 13.64 17.28 -13.32
CA LYS A 121 14.50 18.33 -13.89
C LYS A 121 15.53 17.78 -14.88
N LYS A 122 15.92 16.51 -14.70
CA LYS A 122 16.97 15.88 -15.52
C LYS A 122 16.45 15.40 -16.87
N THR A 123 17.20 15.69 -17.92
CA THR A 123 17.03 15.09 -19.24
C THR A 123 17.42 13.61 -19.21
N ARG A 124 16.80 12.76 -20.04
CA ARG A 124 17.13 11.32 -20.16
C ARG A 124 18.62 11.02 -20.30
N MET A 125 19.37 11.91 -20.95
CA MET A 125 20.83 11.78 -21.10
C MET A 125 21.58 12.06 -19.80
N GLU A 126 21.15 13.04 -19.01
CA GLU A 126 21.74 13.31 -17.70
C GLU A 126 21.51 12.15 -16.73
N ILE A 127 20.33 11.54 -16.72
CA ILE A 127 20.10 10.33 -15.88
C ILE A 127 20.99 9.18 -16.31
N LEU A 128 21.16 8.97 -17.61
CA LEU A 128 22.06 7.93 -18.11
C LEU A 128 23.50 8.21 -17.70
N HIS A 129 23.91 9.48 -17.74
CA HIS A 129 25.26 9.89 -17.34
C HIS A 129 25.47 9.73 -15.82
N ASP A 130 24.52 10.15 -15.00
CA ASP A 130 24.56 9.95 -13.54
C ASP A 130 24.65 8.45 -13.19
N ALA A 131 23.87 7.61 -13.88
CA ALA A 131 23.92 6.16 -13.70
C ALA A 131 25.26 5.56 -14.16
N PHE A 132 25.89 6.13 -15.18
CA PHE A 132 27.22 5.72 -15.64
C PHE A 132 28.32 6.09 -14.64
N GLN A 133 28.18 7.21 -13.93
CA GLN A 133 29.12 7.64 -12.89
C GLN A 133 28.92 6.92 -11.55
N GLY A 134 27.72 6.39 -11.31
CA GLY A 134 27.39 5.64 -10.12
C GLY A 134 28.06 4.25 -10.06
N PRO A 135 27.98 3.59 -8.89
CA PRO A 135 28.43 2.20 -8.77
C PRO A 135 27.59 1.28 -9.69
N CYS A 136 28.18 0.18 -10.16
CA CYS A 136 27.40 -0.84 -10.86
C CYS A 136 26.37 -1.45 -9.90
N ALA A 137 25.27 -1.99 -10.43
CA ALA A 137 24.28 -2.71 -9.64
C ALA A 137 24.94 -3.88 -8.87
N ASP A 138 24.40 -4.24 -7.70
CA ASP A 138 24.96 -5.34 -6.88
C ASP A 138 25.01 -6.68 -7.63
N THR A 139 24.14 -6.85 -8.64
CA THR A 139 24.05 -8.02 -9.51
C THR A 139 24.94 -7.94 -10.76
N CYS A 140 25.81 -6.94 -10.85
CA CYS A 140 26.70 -6.71 -11.97
C CYS A 140 27.90 -7.65 -11.92
N ILE A 141 27.76 -8.81 -12.54
CA ILE A 141 28.86 -9.78 -12.68
C ILE A 141 29.83 -9.25 -13.73
N GLN A 142 30.94 -8.63 -13.30
CA GLN A 142 32.12 -8.32 -14.12
C GLN A 142 31.85 -7.74 -15.53
N HIS A 143 30.83 -6.91 -15.70
CA HIS A 143 30.40 -6.36 -17.00
C HIS A 143 29.94 -7.40 -18.05
N GLU A 144 29.51 -8.58 -17.63
CA GLU A 144 29.00 -9.63 -18.53
C GLU A 144 27.85 -9.13 -19.40
N TRP A 145 26.95 -8.32 -18.85
CA TRP A 145 25.86 -7.70 -19.61
C TRP A 145 26.35 -6.93 -20.83
N LEU A 146 27.44 -6.17 -20.70
CA LEU A 146 28.02 -5.42 -21.83
C LEU A 146 28.63 -6.38 -22.85
N ARG A 147 29.36 -7.41 -22.40
CA ARG A 147 29.94 -8.44 -23.28
C ARG A 147 28.87 -9.17 -24.08
N CYS A 148 27.79 -9.59 -23.42
CA CYS A 148 26.64 -10.24 -24.04
C CYS A 148 25.96 -9.30 -25.05
N ALA A 149 25.71 -8.04 -24.68
CA ALA A 149 25.11 -7.07 -25.59
C ALA A 149 25.95 -6.85 -26.86
N VAL A 150 27.28 -6.69 -26.71
CA VAL A 150 28.19 -6.54 -27.85
C VAL A 150 28.23 -7.79 -28.72
N SER A 151 28.27 -8.98 -28.11
CA SER A 151 28.25 -10.27 -28.82
C SER A 151 26.96 -10.46 -29.62
N ILE A 152 25.80 -10.06 -29.07
CA ILE A 152 24.51 -10.10 -29.78
C ILE A 152 24.55 -9.17 -30.99
N LEU A 153 25.04 -7.93 -30.82
CA LEU A 153 25.15 -6.99 -31.94
C LEU A 153 26.07 -7.53 -33.04
N GLN A 154 27.23 -8.06 -32.67
CA GLN A 154 28.19 -8.67 -33.61
C GLN A 154 27.59 -9.87 -34.35
N SER A 155 26.94 -10.79 -33.64
CA SER A 155 26.30 -11.98 -34.22
C SER A 155 25.20 -11.62 -35.22
N ASN A 156 24.53 -10.49 -35.02
CA ASN A 156 23.50 -9.96 -35.92
C ASN A 156 24.05 -8.97 -36.96
N SER A 157 25.38 -8.86 -37.12
CA SER A 157 26.04 -7.93 -38.04
C SER A 157 25.66 -6.46 -37.82
N VAL A 158 25.29 -6.08 -36.59
CA VAL A 158 24.97 -4.70 -36.21
C VAL A 158 26.23 -4.03 -35.68
N ASN A 159 26.64 -2.95 -36.35
CA ASN A 159 27.80 -2.18 -35.92
C ASN A 159 27.47 -1.37 -34.65
N VAL A 160 28.23 -1.60 -33.57
CA VAL A 160 28.11 -0.88 -32.29
C VAL A 160 28.24 0.64 -32.47
N TYR A 161 29.11 1.09 -33.37
CA TYR A 161 29.32 2.50 -33.67
C TYR A 161 28.15 3.15 -34.41
N VAL A 162 27.22 2.36 -34.95
CA VAL A 162 25.96 2.86 -35.55
C VAL A 162 24.82 2.75 -34.52
N PHE A 163 24.74 1.63 -33.82
CA PHE A 163 23.69 1.34 -32.85
C PHE A 163 23.73 2.30 -31.65
N ALA A 164 24.92 2.53 -31.07
CA ALA A 164 25.04 3.37 -29.87
C ALA A 164 24.66 4.85 -30.13
N PRO A 165 25.08 5.51 -31.23
CA PRO A 165 24.56 6.83 -31.59
C PRO A 165 23.05 6.85 -31.84
N ALA A 166 22.48 5.83 -32.49
CA ALA A 166 21.04 5.75 -32.73
C ALA A 166 20.25 5.70 -31.40
N MET A 167 20.72 4.91 -30.42
CA MET A 167 20.15 4.87 -29.07
C MET A 167 20.28 6.22 -28.35
N ARG A 168 21.44 6.88 -28.41
CA ARG A 168 21.62 8.22 -27.84
C ARG A 168 20.69 9.25 -28.46
N ASN A 169 20.51 9.21 -29.79
CA ASN A 169 19.61 10.11 -30.49
C ASN A 169 18.14 9.90 -30.09
N ALA A 170 17.72 8.64 -29.94
CA ALA A 170 16.40 8.27 -29.44
C ALA A 170 16.15 8.76 -28.00
N LEU A 171 17.15 8.62 -27.13
CA LEU A 171 17.11 9.09 -25.75
C LEU A 171 17.13 10.62 -25.63
N LYS A 172 17.81 11.31 -26.55
CA LYS A 172 17.85 12.78 -26.57
C LYS A 172 16.52 13.36 -27.08
N ASN A 173 16.06 12.92 -28.26
CA ASN A 173 14.96 13.57 -28.97
C ASN A 173 13.58 13.01 -28.61
N GLY A 174 13.50 11.82 -28.02
CA GLY A 174 12.22 11.26 -27.56
C GLY A 174 11.44 10.53 -28.62
N ARG A 175 10.20 10.22 -28.27
CA ARG A 175 9.26 9.52 -29.15
C ARG A 175 8.80 10.51 -30.22
N GLY A 176 9.42 10.43 -31.38
CA GLY A 176 9.10 11.23 -32.56
C GLY A 176 9.35 10.43 -33.82
N LYS A 177 8.84 10.91 -34.97
CA LYS A 177 9.10 10.28 -36.26
C LYS A 177 10.61 10.27 -36.54
N GLY A 178 11.16 9.09 -36.82
CA GLY A 178 12.60 8.91 -37.09
C GLY A 178 13.51 8.84 -35.87
N ASN A 179 12.98 8.96 -34.64
CA ASN A 179 13.78 8.90 -33.40
C ASN A 179 13.61 7.56 -32.64
N ASN A 180 13.01 6.55 -33.27
CA ASN A 180 12.76 5.26 -32.64
C ASN A 180 13.76 4.22 -33.14
N VAL A 181 14.23 3.36 -32.24
CA VAL A 181 15.01 2.16 -32.58
C VAL A 181 14.08 0.97 -32.43
N LEU A 182 13.88 0.22 -33.52
CA LEU A 182 13.08 -1.00 -33.52
C LEU A 182 14.02 -2.20 -33.50
N ILE A 183 13.89 -3.04 -32.48
CA ILE A 183 14.61 -4.31 -32.38
C ILE A 183 13.63 -5.41 -32.79
N VAL A 184 13.98 -6.16 -33.83
CA VAL A 184 13.18 -7.29 -34.33
C VAL A 184 14.00 -8.56 -34.24
N GLY A 185 13.33 -9.66 -33.89
CA GLY A 185 13.93 -10.97 -33.82
C GLY A 185 12.91 -12.02 -33.45
N PRO A 186 13.20 -13.30 -33.72
CA PRO A 186 12.38 -14.39 -33.24
C PRO A 186 12.43 -14.46 -31.71
N SER A 187 11.32 -14.87 -31.09
CA SER A 187 11.33 -15.17 -29.66
C SER A 187 12.17 -16.42 -29.41
N THR A 188 13.30 -16.28 -28.72
CA THR A 188 14.01 -17.42 -28.13
C THR A 188 13.19 -17.94 -26.94
N ARG A 189 12.25 -18.85 -27.20
CA ARG A 189 11.83 -19.80 -26.16
C ARG A 189 12.94 -20.83 -26.07
N LEU A 190 13.67 -20.84 -24.96
CA LEU A 190 14.38 -22.05 -24.54
C LEU A 190 13.28 -23.11 -24.33
N ALA A 191 13.17 -24.06 -25.25
CA ALA A 191 12.44 -25.28 -24.99
C ALA A 191 13.23 -26.01 -23.91
N ASN A 192 12.66 -26.04 -22.70
CA ASN A 192 13.18 -26.83 -21.58
C ASN A 192 13.24 -28.31 -21.94
#